data_AF-A0A5E7GCG0-F1
#
_entry.id   AF-A0A5E7GCG0-F1
#
_cell.length_a   1.000
_cell.length_b   1.000
_cell.length_c   1.000
_cell.angle_alpha   90.00
_cell.angle_beta   90.00
_cell.angle_gamma   90.00
#
_symmetry.space_group_name_H-M   'P 1'
#
loop_
_entity.id
_entity.type
_entity.pdbx_description
1 polymer ?
#
loop_
_entity_poly.entity_id
_entity_poly.type
_entity_poly.pdbx_seq_one_letter_code
_entity_poly.pdbx_strand_id
1 'polypeptide(L)'
;MRLIDWIPAGYRALALVLALVLLAGLSAGSAWQIQDWRYGQALAKQGQKAAEQHGQQLALVVAQLEQQKTDRGALEARLQTNDESHYQELQREQANQKRLRDRLATGELRLSVLLARGHPASGGGPVPASAGTGGVVHGAARLELEPAHAQRIIGITDDGDAGLIALAACQAYAKQVSTPN
;
A
#
# COMPACT_ATOMS: atom_id res chain seq x y z
N MET A 1 6.51 85.12 -34.18
CA MET A 1 5.37 85.46 -35.05
C MET A 1 4.10 85.09 -34.30
N ARG A 2 3.33 86.10 -33.84
CA ARG A 2 2.28 85.94 -32.84
C ARG A 2 0.93 85.68 -33.51
N LEU A 3 0.39 84.46 -33.33
CA LEU A 3 -0.99 84.11 -33.70
C LEU A 3 -2.07 84.85 -32.88
N ILE A 4 -1.69 85.81 -32.02
CA ILE A 4 -2.54 86.46 -31.01
C ILE A 4 -3.13 87.79 -31.51
N ASP A 5 -2.76 88.26 -32.70
CA ASP A 5 -3.19 89.56 -33.22
C ASP A 5 -4.42 89.50 -34.14
N TRP A 6 -4.98 88.30 -34.39
CA TRP A 6 -6.18 88.14 -35.23
C TRP A 6 -7.50 87.97 -34.43
N ILE A 7 -7.46 88.10 -33.10
CA ILE A 7 -8.63 87.91 -32.23
C ILE A 7 -9.17 89.29 -31.78
N PRO A 8 -10.47 89.61 -32.03
CA PRO A 8 -11.08 90.88 -31.63
C PRO A 8 -10.98 91.12 -30.11
N ALA A 9 -10.78 92.39 -29.70
CA ALA A 9 -10.36 92.78 -28.35
C ALA A 9 -11.19 92.18 -27.20
N GLY A 10 -12.49 91.95 -27.40
CA GLY A 10 -13.37 91.32 -26.40
C GLY A 10 -13.11 89.82 -26.15
N TYR A 11 -12.54 89.10 -27.12
CA TYR A 11 -12.28 87.65 -27.03
C TYR A 11 -10.87 87.31 -26.55
N ARG A 12 -9.95 88.28 -26.44
CA ARG A 12 -8.57 88.04 -25.99
C ARG A 12 -8.52 87.55 -24.54
N ALA A 13 -9.38 88.10 -23.68
CA ALA A 13 -9.51 87.65 -22.29
C ALA A 13 -10.07 86.22 -22.21
N LEU A 14 -11.11 85.90 -22.99
CA LEU A 14 -11.67 84.55 -23.09
C LEU A 14 -10.64 83.54 -23.61
N ALA A 15 -9.87 83.90 -24.64
CA ALA A 15 -8.82 83.05 -25.21
C ALA A 15 -7.68 82.79 -24.20
N LEU A 16 -7.29 83.80 -23.42
CA LEU A 16 -6.29 83.64 -22.35
C LEU A 16 -6.80 82.76 -21.20
N VAL A 17 -8.07 82.90 -20.80
CA VAL A 17 -8.69 82.02 -19.79
C VAL A 17 -8.77 80.58 -20.30
N LEU A 18 -9.19 80.36 -21.55
CA LEU A 18 -9.22 79.03 -22.16
C LEU A 18 -7.82 78.40 -22.25
N ALA A 19 -6.82 79.19 -22.65
CA ALA A 19 -5.43 78.72 -22.69
C ALA A 19 -4.91 78.33 -21.30
N LEU A 20 -5.20 79.12 -20.26
CA LEU A 20 -4.84 78.80 -18.88
C LEU A 20 -5.55 77.54 -18.36
N VAL A 21 -6.83 77.37 -18.66
CA VAL A 21 -7.60 76.17 -18.28
C VAL A 21 -7.04 74.92 -18.98
N LEU A 22 -6.71 75.01 -20.26
CA LEU A 22 -6.08 73.90 -20.99
C LEU A 22 -4.70 73.56 -20.43
N LEU A 23 -3.89 74.57 -20.09
CA LEU A 23 -2.56 74.37 -19.50
C LEU A 23 -2.66 73.73 -18.09
N ALA A 24 -3.63 74.17 -17.30
CA ALA A 24 -3.92 73.59 -15.98
C ALA A 24 -4.48 72.15 -16.07
N GLY A 25 -5.31 71.86 -17.08
CA GLY A 25 -5.83 70.51 -17.32
C GLY A 25 -4.74 69.54 -17.77
N LEU A 26 -3.82 69.97 -18.63
CA LEU A 26 -2.70 69.16 -19.11
C LEU A 26 -1.68 68.86 -17.99
N SER A 27 -1.40 69.83 -17.11
CA SER A 27 -0.50 69.61 -15.97
C SER A 27 -1.12 68.71 -14.91
N ALA A 28 -2.42 68.85 -14.63
CA ALA A 28 -3.13 67.96 -13.72
C ALA A 28 -3.22 66.52 -14.26
N GLY A 29 -3.48 66.33 -15.55
CA GLY A 29 -3.56 65.00 -16.17
C GLY A 29 -2.21 64.27 -16.24
N SER A 30 -1.13 65.00 -16.51
CA SER A 30 0.24 64.43 -16.54
C SER A 30 0.76 64.05 -15.16
N ALA A 31 0.47 64.86 -14.13
CA ALA A 31 0.80 64.52 -12.74
C ALA A 31 0.08 63.25 -12.26
N TRP A 32 -1.18 63.05 -12.67
CA TRP A 32 -1.95 61.84 -12.37
C TRP A 32 -1.39 60.59 -13.04
N GLN A 33 -0.95 60.66 -14.31
CA GLN A 33 -0.36 59.50 -14.99
C GLN A 33 0.95 59.02 -14.32
N ILE A 34 1.78 59.95 -13.84
CA ILE A 34 3.02 59.59 -13.14
C ILE A 34 2.72 58.92 -11.80
N GLN A 35 1.68 59.39 -11.09
CA GLN A 35 1.25 58.75 -9.84
C GLN A 35 0.70 57.35 -10.09
N ASP A 36 -0.17 57.18 -11.09
CA ASP A 36 -0.77 55.90 -11.44
C ASP A 36 0.30 54.87 -11.86
N TRP A 37 1.30 55.28 -12.65
CA TRP A 37 2.45 54.44 -12.96
C TRP A 37 3.18 53.96 -11.70
N ARG A 38 3.48 54.88 -10.77
CA ARG A 38 4.21 54.55 -9.53
C ARG A 38 3.43 53.57 -8.66
N TYR A 39 2.12 53.78 -8.51
CA TYR A 39 1.26 52.86 -7.77
C TYR A 39 1.12 51.52 -8.48
N GLY A 40 0.98 51.51 -9.81
CA GLY A 40 0.98 50.29 -10.62
C GLY A 40 2.26 49.47 -10.46
N GLN A 41 3.44 50.12 -10.46
CA GLN A 41 4.71 49.42 -10.19
C GLN A 41 4.80 48.86 -8.76
N ALA A 42 4.27 49.58 -7.76
CA ALA A 42 4.26 49.10 -6.39
C ALA A 42 3.34 47.87 -6.24
N LEU A 43 2.14 47.92 -6.84
CA LEU A 43 1.19 46.81 -6.89
C LEU A 43 1.77 45.60 -7.63
N ALA A 44 2.43 45.81 -8.77
CA ALA A 44 3.08 44.74 -9.53
C ALA A 44 4.17 44.05 -8.70
N LYS A 45 5.02 44.82 -8.00
CA LYS A 45 6.06 44.26 -7.12
C LYS A 45 5.48 43.48 -5.93
N GLN A 46 4.39 43.97 -5.34
CA GLN A 46 3.72 43.27 -4.25
C GLN A 46 3.04 41.98 -4.74
N GLY A 47 2.40 42.03 -5.91
CA GLY A 47 1.80 40.87 -6.57
C GLY A 47 2.84 39.79 -6.90
N GLN A 48 4.01 40.19 -7.41
CA GLN A 48 5.12 39.26 -7.66
C GLN A 48 5.62 38.60 -6.37
N LYS A 49 5.87 39.38 -5.31
CA LYS A 49 6.30 38.83 -4.01
C LYS A 49 5.27 37.86 -3.42
N ALA A 50 3.99 38.21 -3.50
CA ALA A 50 2.91 37.33 -3.03
C ALA A 50 2.86 36.04 -3.87
N ALA A 51 2.96 36.13 -5.19
CA ALA A 51 2.98 34.97 -6.08
C ALA A 51 4.20 34.06 -5.81
N GLU A 52 5.38 34.64 -5.58
CA GLU A 52 6.59 33.90 -5.20
C GLU A 52 6.42 33.20 -3.85
N GLN A 53 5.90 33.89 -2.83
CA GLN A 53 5.66 33.30 -1.51
C GLN A 53 4.67 32.14 -1.58
N HIS A 54 3.56 32.33 -2.28
CA HIS A 54 2.58 31.26 -2.49
C HIS A 54 3.17 30.11 -3.32
N GLY A 55 3.96 30.41 -4.35
CA GLY A 55 4.65 29.40 -5.16
C GLY A 55 5.63 28.56 -4.33
N GLN A 56 6.40 29.18 -3.44
CA GLN A 56 7.31 28.47 -2.54
C GLN A 56 6.56 27.58 -1.55
N GLN A 57 5.47 28.07 -0.94
CA GLN A 57 4.64 27.27 -0.04
C GLN A 57 4.02 26.07 -0.78
N LEU A 58 3.50 26.29 -1.99
CA LEU A 58 2.92 25.22 -2.80
C LEU A 58 3.97 24.18 -3.19
N ALA A 59 5.18 24.62 -3.55
CA ALA A 59 6.29 23.71 -3.88
C ALA A 59 6.67 22.81 -2.69
N LEU A 60 6.68 23.35 -1.46
CA LEU A 60 6.93 22.54 -0.25
C LEU A 60 5.82 21.51 -0.02
N VAL A 61 4.56 21.90 -0.16
CA VAL A 61 3.42 20.98 0.00
C VAL A 61 3.44 19.89 -1.08
N VAL A 62 3.74 20.25 -2.33
CA VAL A 62 3.87 19.29 -3.43
C VAL A 62 5.03 18.32 -3.16
N ALA A 63 6.19 18.81 -2.71
CA ALA A 63 7.31 17.95 -2.36
C ALA A 63 6.96 16.95 -1.24
N GLN A 64 6.24 17.41 -0.20
CA GLN A 64 5.75 16.53 0.87
C GLN A 64 4.76 15.48 0.35
N LEU A 65 3.85 15.87 -0.54
CA LEU A 65 2.87 14.95 -1.13
C LEU A 65 3.56 13.88 -1.99
N GLU A 66 4.54 14.28 -2.80
CA GLU A 66 5.32 13.34 -3.62
C GLU A 66 6.13 12.36 -2.75
N GLN A 67 6.69 12.83 -1.63
CA GLN A 67 7.34 11.95 -0.66
C GLN A 67 6.35 10.95 -0.07
N GLN A 68 5.17 11.40 0.38
CA GLN A 68 4.14 10.50 0.91
C GLN A 68 3.65 9.48 -0.13
N LYS A 69 3.50 9.87 -1.40
CA LYS A 69 3.16 8.94 -2.48
C LYS A 69 4.24 7.89 -2.68
N THR A 70 5.51 8.31 -2.65
CA THR A 70 6.66 7.41 -2.80
C THR A 70 6.71 6.39 -1.65
N ASP A 71 6.52 6.86 -0.41
CA ASP A 71 6.50 6.01 0.77
C ASP A 71 5.33 5.00 0.72
N ARG A 72 4.14 5.46 0.31
CA ARG A 72 2.97 4.57 0.11
C ARG A 72 3.23 3.54 -0.99
N GLY A 73 3.75 3.96 -2.14
CA GLY A 73 4.09 3.04 -3.23
C GLY A 73 5.14 2.01 -2.81
N ALA A 74 6.14 2.40 -2.03
CA ALA A 74 7.14 1.48 -1.49
C ALA A 74 6.53 0.47 -0.50
N LEU A 75 5.60 0.91 0.35
CA LEU A 75 4.87 0.03 1.27
C LEU A 75 3.97 -0.95 0.51
N GLU A 76 3.21 -0.47 -0.47
CA GLU A 76 2.34 -1.28 -1.32
C GLU A 76 3.15 -2.34 -2.08
N ALA A 77 4.29 -1.97 -2.65
CA ALA A 77 5.17 -2.92 -3.33
C ALA A 77 5.69 -4.01 -2.37
N ARG A 78 6.02 -3.65 -1.12
CA ARG A 78 6.43 -4.63 -0.10
C ARG A 78 5.29 -5.56 0.30
N LEU A 79 4.08 -5.04 0.48
CA LEU A 79 2.89 -5.84 0.77
C LEU A 79 2.60 -6.81 -0.37
N GLN A 80 2.59 -6.34 -1.61
CA GLN A 80 2.39 -7.19 -2.79
C GLN A 80 3.46 -8.29 -2.90
N THR A 81 4.74 -7.94 -2.69
CA THR A 81 5.83 -8.93 -2.72
C THR A 81 5.66 -9.98 -1.62
N ASN A 82 5.26 -9.54 -0.41
CA ASN A 82 5.04 -10.44 0.70
C ASN A 82 3.84 -11.37 0.45
N ASP A 83 2.72 -10.82 0.00
CA ASP A 83 1.51 -11.57 -0.36
C ASP A 83 1.79 -12.59 -1.47
N GLU A 84 2.51 -12.18 -2.53
CA GLU A 84 2.90 -13.08 -3.61
C GLU A 84 3.78 -14.21 -3.08
N SER A 85 4.78 -13.90 -2.25
CA SER A 85 5.66 -14.92 -1.66
C SER A 85 4.90 -15.92 -0.80
N HIS A 86 3.98 -15.44 0.06
CA HIS A 86 3.16 -16.28 0.92
C HIS A 86 2.18 -17.13 0.12
N TYR A 87 1.61 -16.58 -0.95
CA TYR A 87 0.72 -17.31 -1.83
C TYR A 87 1.47 -18.43 -2.58
N GLN A 88 2.66 -18.13 -3.11
CA GLN A 88 3.50 -19.14 -3.75
C GLN A 88 3.94 -20.24 -2.77
N GLU A 89 4.32 -19.87 -1.54
CA GLU A 89 4.68 -20.82 -0.48
C GLU A 89 3.49 -21.73 -0.14
N LEU A 90 2.31 -21.15 0.08
CA LEU A 90 1.09 -21.91 0.33
C LEU A 90 0.80 -22.89 -0.80
N GLN A 91 0.92 -22.46 -2.06
CA GLN A 91 0.71 -23.33 -3.22
C GLN A 91 1.74 -24.47 -3.29
N ARG A 92 3.02 -24.18 -2.99
CA ARG A 92 4.08 -25.19 -2.98
C ARG A 92 3.82 -26.24 -1.89
N GLU A 93 3.44 -25.82 -0.69
CA GLU A 93 3.11 -26.74 0.40
C GLU A 93 1.88 -27.58 0.08
N GLN A 94 0.81 -26.99 -0.47
CA GLN A 94 -0.37 -27.74 -0.92
C GLN A 94 -0.02 -28.77 -2.01
N ALA A 95 0.81 -28.40 -2.97
CA ALA A 95 1.26 -29.31 -4.03
C ALA A 95 2.12 -30.45 -3.46
N ASN A 96 3.00 -30.16 -2.49
CA ASN A 96 3.83 -31.16 -1.84
C ASN A 96 2.99 -32.13 -1.00
N GLN A 97 2.03 -31.63 -0.22
CA GLN A 97 1.08 -32.46 0.53
C GLN A 97 0.28 -33.37 -0.41
N LYS A 98 -0.22 -32.84 -1.53
CA LYS A 98 -0.91 -33.64 -2.55
C LYS A 98 -0.01 -34.74 -3.10
N ARG A 99 1.23 -34.41 -3.46
CA ARG A 99 2.20 -35.38 -3.95
C ARG A 99 2.51 -36.48 -2.92
N LEU A 100 2.64 -36.13 -1.64
CA LEU A 100 2.84 -37.12 -0.57
C LEU A 100 1.63 -38.05 -0.41
N ARG A 101 0.41 -37.51 -0.49
CA ARG A 101 -0.83 -38.30 -0.47
C ARG A 101 -0.91 -39.25 -1.67
N ASP A 102 -0.55 -38.78 -2.85
CA ASP A 102 -0.53 -39.62 -4.06
C ASP A 102 0.47 -40.77 -3.92
N ARG A 103 1.66 -40.51 -3.36
CA ARG A 103 2.69 -41.55 -3.13
C ARG A 103 2.33 -42.52 -2.02
N LEU A 104 1.57 -42.08 -1.02
CA LEU A 104 0.96 -42.96 -0.03
C LEU A 104 -0.10 -43.86 -0.69
N ALA A 105 -0.92 -43.32 -1.58
CA ALA A 105 -1.96 -44.07 -2.29
C ALA A 105 -1.39 -45.11 -3.27
N THR A 106 -0.29 -44.79 -3.97
CA THR A 106 0.39 -45.74 -4.86
C THR A 106 1.26 -46.76 -4.11
N GLY A 107 1.38 -46.63 -2.78
CA GLY A 107 2.18 -47.52 -1.94
C GLY A 107 3.70 -47.31 -2.06
N GLU A 108 4.14 -46.27 -2.78
CA GLU A 108 5.55 -45.87 -2.86
C GLU A 108 6.07 -45.35 -1.52
N LEU A 109 5.21 -44.70 -0.73
CA LEU A 109 5.49 -44.30 0.64
C LEU A 109 4.69 -45.20 1.59
N ARG A 110 5.34 -45.73 2.63
CA ARG A 110 4.69 -46.58 3.64
C ARG A 110 4.71 -45.90 5.00
N LEU A 111 3.56 -45.88 5.66
CA LEU A 111 3.42 -45.28 6.99
C LEU A 111 3.69 -46.37 8.04
N SER A 112 4.65 -46.12 8.94
CA SER A 112 5.01 -47.06 10.01
C SER A 112 4.51 -46.55 11.35
N VAL A 113 3.86 -47.43 12.11
CA VAL A 113 3.37 -47.16 13.47
C VAL A 113 4.18 -47.96 14.48
N LEU A 114 4.54 -47.31 15.59
CA LEU A 114 5.23 -47.96 16.70
C LEU A 114 4.25 -48.85 17.48
N LEU A 115 4.60 -50.11 17.65
CA LEU A 115 3.86 -51.05 18.49
C LEU A 115 4.16 -50.76 19.96
N ALA A 116 3.11 -50.81 20.79
CA ALA A 116 3.24 -50.76 22.23
C ALA A 116 4.09 -51.93 22.74
N ARG A 117 4.88 -51.68 23.79
CA ARG A 117 5.83 -52.66 24.35
C ARG A 117 5.06 -53.91 24.79
N GLY A 118 5.38 -55.07 24.20
CA GLY A 118 4.76 -56.36 24.50
C GLY A 118 3.81 -56.90 23.44
N HIS A 119 3.56 -56.19 22.34
CA HIS A 119 2.76 -56.70 21.23
C HIS A 119 3.65 -57.33 20.14
N PRO A 120 3.49 -58.63 19.81
CA PRO A 120 4.25 -59.23 18.72
C PRO A 120 3.85 -58.60 17.39
N ALA A 121 4.83 -58.17 16.60
CA ALA A 121 4.59 -57.75 15.22
C ALA A 121 4.22 -59.00 14.40
N SER A 122 2.93 -59.31 14.30
CA SER A 122 2.46 -60.41 13.44
C SER A 122 2.72 -60.03 11.97
N GLY A 123 3.82 -60.54 11.42
CA GLY A 123 4.25 -60.33 10.03
C GLY A 123 5.59 -61.01 9.69
N GLY A 124 6.40 -61.36 10.69
CA GLY A 124 7.54 -62.26 10.55
C GLY A 124 7.72 -62.99 11.87
N GLY A 125 7.73 -64.33 11.83
CA GLY A 125 7.78 -65.15 13.04
C GLY A 125 8.91 -64.74 14.00
N PRO A 126 8.74 -64.97 15.31
CA PRO A 126 9.77 -64.62 16.29
C PRO A 126 11.03 -65.43 15.98
N VAL A 127 12.05 -64.79 15.41
CA VAL A 127 13.40 -65.35 15.40
C VAL A 127 13.90 -65.32 16.85
N PRO A 128 14.23 -66.47 17.46
CA PRO A 128 14.75 -66.50 18.82
C PRO A 128 16.03 -65.67 18.89
N ALA A 129 16.13 -64.78 19.87
CA ALA A 129 17.33 -64.01 20.12
C ALA A 129 18.48 -64.97 20.50
N SER A 130 19.46 -65.12 19.60
CA SER A 130 20.77 -65.65 19.96
C SER A 130 21.42 -64.69 20.94
N ALA A 131 21.76 -65.18 22.13
CA ALA A 131 22.51 -64.43 23.13
C ALA A 131 23.96 -64.25 22.65
N GLY A 132 24.22 -63.16 21.93
CA GLY A 132 25.55 -62.72 21.52
C GLY A 132 25.81 -61.30 22.01
N THR A 133 26.89 -61.14 22.78
CA THR A 133 27.33 -59.88 23.39
C THR A 133 27.59 -58.79 22.34
N GLY A 134 26.76 -57.75 22.33
CA GLY A 134 26.94 -56.56 21.50
C GLY A 134 25.62 -55.80 21.37
N GLY A 135 25.38 -54.85 22.27
CA GLY A 135 24.11 -54.15 22.41
C GLY A 135 23.70 -53.35 21.19
N VAL A 136 22.87 -53.94 20.32
CA VAL A 136 21.95 -53.22 19.46
C VAL A 136 20.65 -53.04 20.23
N VAL A 137 20.33 -51.80 20.60
CA VAL A 137 19.04 -51.48 21.23
C VAL A 137 17.95 -51.89 20.24
N HIS A 138 17.17 -52.92 20.57
CA HIS A 138 15.96 -53.23 19.83
C HIS A 138 14.99 -52.05 19.99
N GLY A 139 15.01 -51.13 19.02
CA GLY A 139 13.99 -50.08 18.91
C GLY A 139 12.61 -50.74 18.93
N ALA A 140 11.62 -50.08 19.53
CA ALA A 140 10.26 -50.61 19.62
C ALA A 140 9.79 -51.11 18.24
N ALA A 141 9.22 -52.32 18.18
CA ALA A 141 8.76 -52.93 16.95
C ALA A 141 7.82 -51.97 16.20
N ARG A 142 7.94 -51.87 14.88
CA ARG A 142 7.08 -51.03 14.02
C ARG A 142 6.27 -51.92 13.08
N LEU A 143 4.99 -51.61 12.91
CA LEU A 143 4.12 -52.23 11.92
C LEU A 143 3.90 -51.25 10.77
N GLU A 144 4.00 -51.72 9.53
CA GLU A 144 3.61 -50.94 8.36
C GLU A 144 2.09 -50.98 8.19
N LEU A 145 1.46 -49.82 8.01
CA LEU A 145 0.06 -49.74 7.65
C LEU A 145 -0.13 -50.07 6.16
N GLU A 146 -1.21 -50.77 5.87
CA GLU A 146 -1.67 -50.99 4.50
C GLU A 146 -2.04 -49.62 3.87
N PRO A 147 -1.65 -49.35 2.60
CA PRO A 147 -1.84 -48.05 1.96
C PRO A 147 -3.27 -47.49 2.03
N ALA A 148 -4.30 -48.30 1.80
CA ALA A 148 -5.69 -47.84 1.85
C ALA A 148 -6.13 -47.47 3.28
N HIS A 149 -5.67 -48.21 4.30
CA HIS A 149 -5.89 -47.85 5.70
C HIS A 149 -5.15 -46.57 6.10
N ALA A 150 -3.90 -46.39 5.68
CA ALA A 150 -3.13 -45.18 5.93
C ALA A 150 -3.81 -43.94 5.30
N GLN A 151 -4.27 -44.07 4.05
CA GLN A 151 -4.96 -42.99 3.35
C GLN A 151 -6.28 -42.60 4.01
N ARG A 152 -7.05 -43.59 4.50
CA ARG A 152 -8.31 -43.34 5.21
C ARG A 152 -8.09 -42.59 6.53
N ILE A 153 -7.04 -42.94 7.29
CA ILE A 153 -6.72 -42.25 8.55
C ILE A 153 -6.34 -40.78 8.29
N ILE A 154 -5.51 -40.52 7.28
CA ILE A 154 -5.12 -39.15 6.91
C ILE A 154 -6.34 -38.35 6.43
N GLY A 155 -7.18 -38.92 5.58
CA GLY A 155 -8.40 -38.25 5.11
C GLY A 155 -9.36 -37.85 6.24
N ILE A 156 -9.59 -38.73 7.22
CA ILE A 156 -10.41 -38.41 8.39
C ILE A 156 -9.81 -37.24 9.19
N THR A 157 -8.48 -37.18 9.29
CA THR A 157 -7.80 -36.12 10.04
C THR A 157 -7.85 -34.79 9.28
N ASP A 158 -7.64 -34.82 7.97
CA ASP A 158 -7.76 -33.65 7.09
C ASP A 158 -9.20 -33.07 7.13
N ASP A 159 -10.22 -33.91 6.97
CA ASP A 159 -11.63 -33.51 7.03
C ASP A 159 -12.02 -32.99 8.42
N GLY A 160 -11.49 -33.61 9.47
CA GLY A 160 -11.69 -33.19 10.86
C GLY A 160 -11.12 -31.80 11.14
N ASP A 161 -9.90 -31.53 10.69
CA ASP A 161 -9.26 -30.22 10.84
C ASP A 161 -10.02 -29.13 10.07
N ALA A 162 -10.41 -29.42 8.81
CA ALA A 162 -11.25 -28.52 8.03
C ALA A 162 -12.59 -28.20 8.72
N GLY A 163 -13.21 -29.21 9.34
CA GLY A 163 -14.43 -29.03 10.13
C GLY A 163 -14.24 -28.16 11.37
N LEU A 164 -13.13 -28.32 12.09
CA LEU A 164 -12.80 -27.50 13.26
C LEU A 164 -12.52 -26.03 12.88
N ILE A 165 -11.83 -25.81 11.76
CA ILE A 165 -11.62 -24.45 11.20
C ILE A 165 -12.96 -23.80 10.86
N ALA A 166 -13.85 -24.53 10.16
CA ALA A 166 -15.17 -24.03 9.80
C ALA A 166 -16.01 -23.71 11.05
N LEU A 167 -16.00 -24.58 12.06
CA LEU A 167 -16.68 -24.35 13.33
C LEU A 167 -16.14 -23.11 14.05
N ALA A 168 -14.82 -22.94 14.11
CA ALA A 168 -14.20 -21.77 14.71
C ALA A 168 -14.64 -20.48 14.01
N ALA A 169 -14.73 -20.48 12.67
CA ALA A 169 -15.25 -19.35 11.89
C ALA A 169 -16.72 -19.05 12.23
N CYS A 170 -17.58 -20.07 12.32
CA CYS A 170 -18.98 -19.89 12.74
C CYS A 170 -19.10 -19.32 14.16
N GLN A 171 -18.27 -19.81 15.09
CA GLN A 171 -18.25 -19.30 16.47
C GLN A 171 -17.79 -17.85 16.55
N ALA A 172 -16.78 -17.47 15.77
CA ALA A 172 -16.30 -16.08 15.70
C ALA A 172 -17.41 -15.14 15.18
N TYR A 173 -18.09 -15.55 14.11
CA TYR A 173 -19.22 -14.80 13.56
C TYR A 173 -20.37 -14.65 14.56
N ALA A 174 -20.77 -15.76 15.21
CA ALA A 174 -21.84 -15.74 16.21
C ALA A 174 -21.52 -14.79 17.37
N LYS A 175 -20.27 -14.80 17.88
CA LYS A 175 -19.80 -13.86 18.90
C LYS A 175 -19.93 -12.41 18.43
N GLN A 176 -19.45 -12.10 17.22
CA GLN A 176 -19.48 -10.75 16.66
C GLN A 176 -20.91 -10.20 16.55
N VAL A 177 -21.89 -11.03 16.17
CA VAL A 177 -23.29 -10.62 16.05
C VAL A 177 -24.01 -10.57 17.40
N SER A 178 -23.62 -11.42 18.35
CA SER A 178 -24.25 -11.50 19.68
C SER A 178 -23.75 -10.47 20.70
N THR A 179 -22.65 -9.77 20.41
CA THR A 179 -22.12 -8.73 21.30
C THR A 179 -22.82 -7.42 20.95
N PRO A 180 -23.73 -6.88 21.79
CA PRO A 180 -24.28 -5.56 21.55
C PRO A 180 -23.16 -4.52 21.67
N ASN A 181 -23.15 -3.54 20.76
CA ASN A 181 -22.26 -2.36 20.82
C ASN A 181 -22.35 -1.65 22.17
#